data_AF-S2DXF5-F1
#
_entry.id   AF-S2DXF5-F1
#
_cell.length_a   1.000
_cell.length_b   1.000
_cell.length_c   1.000
_cell.angle_alpha   90.00
_cell.angle_beta   90.00
_cell.angle_gamma   90.00
#
_symmetry.space_group_name_H-M   'P 1'
#
loop_
_entity.id
_entity.type
_entity.pdbx_description
1 polymer ?
#
loop_
_entity_poly.entity_id
_entity_poly.type
_entity_poly.pdbx_seq_one_letter_code
_entity_poly.pdbx_strand_id
1 'polypeptide(L)'
;MGKAKKDAEIFLKNVRTPERLINHPMMEPEGIPSSVAFQNKKRNLENLKGSVNQLCGKSSNYKLANTFKKIGEDGEKFIYLEYEYCQEITFVLGYALRRDGVILHSIWPMNKEDRPEDMFQKEANWN
;
A
#
# COMPACT_ATOMS: atom_id res chain seq x y z
N MET A 1 8.52 -12.38 -1.01
CA MET A 1 7.52 -11.86 -1.98
C MET A 1 6.09 -12.38 -1.71
N GLY A 2 5.87 -13.69 -1.56
CA GLY A 2 4.52 -14.26 -1.42
C GLY A 2 3.65 -13.67 -0.28
N LYS A 3 4.23 -13.38 0.89
CA LYS A 3 3.51 -12.75 2.02
C LYS A 3 3.03 -11.32 1.70
N ALA A 4 3.90 -10.47 1.13
CA ALA A 4 3.57 -9.10 0.73
C ALA A 4 2.46 -9.07 -0.32
N LYS A 5 2.56 -9.93 -1.35
CA LYS A 5 1.53 -10.02 -2.38
C LYS A 5 0.16 -10.42 -1.80
N LYS A 6 0.13 -11.43 -0.93
CA LYS A 6 -1.11 -11.87 -0.29
C LYS A 6 -1.74 -10.76 0.56
N ASP A 7 -0.91 -10.06 1.33
CA ASP A 7 -1.37 -8.93 2.15
C ASP A 7 -1.92 -7.78 1.29
N ALA A 8 -1.21 -7.42 0.21
CA ALA A 8 -1.64 -6.39 -0.73
C ALA A 8 -2.99 -6.72 -1.39
N GLU A 9 -3.19 -7.98 -1.78
CA GLU A 9 -4.46 -8.42 -2.35
C GLU A 9 -5.59 -8.38 -1.32
N ILE A 10 -5.32 -8.70 -0.06
CA ILE A 10 -6.30 -8.53 1.04
C ILE A 10 -6.63 -7.05 1.20
N PHE A 11 -5.63 -6.17 1.18
CA PHE A 11 -5.83 -4.74 1.29
C PHE A 11 -6.72 -4.22 0.15
N LEU A 12 -6.36 -4.52 -1.11
CA LEU A 12 -7.08 -4.04 -2.30
C LEU A 12 -8.52 -4.58 -2.38
N LYS A 13 -8.77 -5.84 -1.98
CA LYS A 13 -10.13 -6.39 -1.88
C LYS A 13 -11.01 -5.64 -0.89
N ASN A 14 -10.41 -4.97 0.09
CA ASN A 14 -11.11 -4.29 1.17
C ASN A 14 -10.88 -2.76 1.16
N VAL A 15 -10.31 -2.19 0.09
CA VAL A 15 -10.01 -0.75 0.01
C VAL A 15 -11.25 0.15 0.14
N ARG A 16 -12.44 -0.42 -0.12
CA ARG A 16 -13.75 0.23 0.05
C ARG A 16 -14.43 -0.05 1.39
N THR A 17 -13.83 -0.83 2.26
CA THR A 17 -14.36 -1.26 3.56
C THR A 17 -13.40 -0.88 4.70
N PRO A 18 -13.33 0.41 5.08
CA PRO A 18 -12.48 0.93 6.15
C PRO A 18 -12.58 0.14 7.45
N GLU A 19 -13.77 -0.34 7.80
CA GLU A 19 -14.04 -1.18 8.97
C GLU A 19 -13.26 -2.50 8.97
N ARG A 20 -12.93 -3.04 7.80
CA ARG A 20 -12.07 -4.22 7.66
C ARG A 20 -10.60 -3.84 7.67
N LEU A 21 -10.25 -2.73 7.01
CA LEU A 21 -8.86 -2.27 6.91
C LEU A 21 -8.31 -1.63 8.18
N ILE A 22 -9.16 -1.22 9.12
CA ILE A 22 -8.72 -0.61 10.37
C ILE A 22 -7.80 -1.54 11.18
N ASN A 23 -8.00 -2.86 11.05
CA ASN A 23 -7.20 -3.89 11.72
C ASN A 23 -6.09 -4.47 10.83
N HIS A 24 -5.93 -3.97 9.60
CA HIS A 24 -4.89 -4.42 8.70
C HIS A 24 -3.51 -4.05 9.26
N PRO A 25 -2.51 -4.95 9.21
CA PRO A 25 -1.19 -4.76 9.80
C PRO A 25 -0.41 -3.65 9.07
N MET A 26 -0.47 -2.45 9.63
CA MET A 26 0.20 -1.25 9.12
C MET A 26 1.16 -0.73 10.16
N MET A 27 2.26 -0.13 9.70
CA MET A 27 3.19 0.55 10.58
C MET A 27 2.49 1.69 11.31
N GLU A 28 2.59 1.71 12.63
CA GLU A 28 2.13 2.83 13.43
C GLU A 28 3.18 3.96 13.38
N PRO A 29 2.75 5.22 13.26
CA PRO A 29 3.68 6.34 13.25
C PRO A 29 4.34 6.52 14.62
N GLU A 30 5.66 6.63 14.63
CA GLU A 30 6.43 6.89 15.84
C GLU A 30 6.16 8.29 16.40
N GLY A 31 6.19 8.43 17.73
CA GLY A 31 5.99 9.71 18.40
C GLY A 31 4.57 10.25 18.39
N ILE A 32 3.59 9.52 17.83
CA ILE A 32 2.17 9.90 17.84
C ILE A 32 1.41 9.03 18.86
N PRO A 33 0.59 9.61 19.75
CA PRO A 33 -0.24 8.83 20.67
C PRO A 33 -1.17 7.85 19.93
N SER A 34 -1.29 6.61 20.43
CA SER A 34 -2.03 5.54 19.75
C SER A 34 -3.49 5.89 19.44
N SER A 35 -4.16 6.65 20.32
CA SER A 35 -5.53 7.13 20.07
C SER A 35 -5.61 8.07 18.87
N VAL A 36 -4.63 8.96 18.72
CA VAL A 36 -4.52 9.91 17.59
C VAL A 36 -4.14 9.16 16.31
N ALA A 37 -3.18 8.23 16.39
CA ALA A 37 -2.79 7.38 15.28
C ALA A 37 -3.98 6.57 14.73
N PHE A 38 -4.80 6.00 15.63
CA PHE A 38 -6.01 5.27 15.27
C PHE A 38 -7.06 6.16 14.57
N GLN A 39 -7.32 7.35 15.13
CA GLN A 39 -8.25 8.31 14.51
C GLN A 39 -7.78 8.74 13.12
N ASN A 40 -6.49 9.03 12.96
CA ASN A 40 -5.88 9.37 11.67
C ASN A 40 -5.99 8.21 10.67
N LYS A 41 -5.70 6.98 11.10
CA LYS A 41 -5.87 5.77 10.27
C LYS A 41 -7.31 5.65 9.77
N LYS A 42 -8.29 5.77 10.67
CA LYS A 42 -9.71 5.71 10.32
C LYS A 42 -10.08 6.78 9.28
N ARG A 43 -9.71 8.04 9.51
CA ARG A 43 -9.98 9.15 8.59
C ARG A 43 -9.34 8.92 7.21
N ASN A 44 -8.09 8.47 7.17
CA ASN A 44 -7.38 8.23 5.92
C ASN A 44 -8.01 7.08 5.13
N LEU A 45 -8.48 6.02 5.78
CA LEU A 45 -9.19 4.91 5.12
C LEU A 45 -10.55 5.35 4.55
N GLU A 46 -11.30 6.17 5.27
CA GLU A 46 -12.57 6.74 4.75
C GLU A 46 -12.33 7.66 3.54
N ASN A 47 -11.30 8.51 3.61
CA ASN A 47 -10.91 9.36 2.48
C ASN A 47 -10.50 8.51 1.26
N LEU A 48 -9.71 7.46 1.48
CA LEU A 48 -9.30 6.54 0.43
C LEU A 48 -10.49 5.86 -0.24
N LYS A 49 -11.45 5.36 0.56
CA LYS A 49 -12.71 4.82 0.05
C LYS A 49 -13.44 5.85 -0.81
N GLY A 50 -13.52 7.11 -0.36
CA GLY A 50 -14.12 8.21 -1.12
C GLY A 50 -13.49 8.38 -2.50
N SER A 51 -12.17 8.52 -2.56
CA SER A 51 -11.42 8.66 -3.82
C SER A 51 -11.60 7.45 -4.74
N VAL A 52 -11.53 6.22 -4.20
CA VAL A 52 -11.72 4.99 -4.99
C VAL A 52 -13.14 4.89 -5.53
N ASN A 53 -14.16 5.27 -4.76
CA ASN A 53 -15.54 5.23 -5.24
C ASN A 53 -15.79 6.27 -6.33
N GLN A 54 -15.21 7.46 -6.19
CA GLN A 54 -15.33 8.53 -7.17
C GLN A 54 -14.73 8.13 -8.52
N LEU A 55 -13.52 7.56 -8.53
CA LEU A 55 -12.80 7.25 -9.77
C LEU A 55 -13.23 5.91 -10.38
N CYS A 56 -13.42 4.88 -9.56
CA CYS A 56 -13.63 3.52 -10.07
C CYS A 56 -15.11 3.10 -10.15
N GLY A 57 -16.05 3.92 -9.67
CA GLY A 57 -17.47 3.58 -9.57
C GLY A 57 -17.68 2.24 -8.86
N LYS A 58 -18.19 1.24 -9.60
CA LYS A 58 -18.39 -0.13 -9.07
C LYS A 58 -17.22 -1.08 -9.33
N SER A 59 -16.31 -0.77 -10.25
CA SER A 59 -15.18 -1.64 -10.60
C SER A 59 -14.21 -1.81 -9.43
N SER A 60 -13.76 -3.05 -9.19
CA SER A 60 -12.78 -3.39 -8.14
C SER A 60 -11.72 -4.37 -8.62
N ASN A 61 -11.58 -4.53 -9.94
CA ASN A 61 -10.57 -5.40 -10.51
C ASN A 61 -9.19 -4.81 -10.25
N TYR A 62 -8.20 -5.65 -10.01
CA TYR A 62 -6.83 -5.19 -9.88
C TYR A 62 -5.86 -6.21 -10.46
N LYS A 63 -4.71 -5.73 -10.91
CA LYS A 63 -3.60 -6.56 -11.40
C LYS A 63 -2.28 -6.00 -10.90
N LEU A 64 -1.35 -6.88 -10.55
CA LEU A 64 0.01 -6.49 -10.22
C LEU A 64 0.70 -6.05 -11.51
N ALA A 65 1.14 -4.79 -11.56
CA ALA A 65 1.83 -4.21 -12.69
C ALA A 65 3.35 -4.32 -12.52
N ASN A 66 3.86 -4.05 -11.32
CA ASN A 66 5.30 -4.06 -11.08
C ASN A 66 5.66 -4.41 -9.63
N THR A 67 6.93 -4.75 -9.40
CA THR A 67 7.47 -5.04 -8.06
C THR A 67 8.86 -4.45 -7.94
N PHE A 68 9.09 -3.69 -6.87
CA PHE A 68 10.36 -3.02 -6.61
C PHE A 68 10.92 -3.44 -5.26
N LYS A 69 12.24 -3.38 -5.13
CA LYS A 69 12.99 -3.79 -3.94
C LYS A 69 13.96 -2.67 -3.57
N LYS A 70 13.99 -2.29 -2.31
CA LYS A 70 14.84 -1.21 -1.79
C LYS A 70 15.49 -1.63 -0.48
N ILE A 71 16.74 -1.22 -0.28
CA ILE A 71 17.41 -1.27 1.02
C ILE A 71 17.43 0.16 1.57
N GLY A 72 16.92 0.36 2.78
CA GLY A 72 16.98 1.62 3.51
C GLY A 72 18.38 1.95 3.99
N GLU A 73 18.59 3.19 4.43
CA GLU A 73 19.89 3.65 4.95
C GLU A 73 20.33 2.90 6.22
N ASP A 74 19.36 2.40 6.98
CA ASP A 74 19.51 1.56 8.16
C ASP A 74 19.67 0.06 7.84
N GLY A 75 19.72 -0.30 6.56
CA GLY A 75 19.77 -1.69 6.09
C GLY A 75 18.41 -2.39 6.08
N GLU A 76 17.31 -1.70 6.41
CA GLU A 76 15.98 -2.30 6.36
C GLU A 76 15.59 -2.64 4.92
N LYS A 77 15.00 -3.82 4.74
CA LYS A 77 14.64 -4.36 3.42
C LYS A 77 13.17 -4.06 3.13
N PHE A 78 12.89 -3.42 2.00
CA PHE A 78 11.56 -3.06 1.56
C PHE A 78 11.19 -3.73 0.22
N ILE A 79 9.91 -4.07 0.07
CA ILE A 79 9.29 -4.48 -1.19
C ILE A 79 8.12 -3.56 -1.47
N TYR A 80 8.09 -2.95 -2.66
CA TYR A 80 6.96 -2.17 -3.13
C TYR A 80 6.22 -2.95 -4.23
N LEU A 81 4.91 -3.02 -4.13
CA LEU A 81 4.04 -3.69 -5.08
C LEU A 81 3.15 -2.66 -5.74
N GLU A 82 3.29 -2.52 -7.06
CA GLU A 82 2.49 -1.60 -7.86
C GLU A 82 1.33 -2.37 -8.49
N TYR A 83 0.11 -1.92 -8.21
CA TYR A 83 -1.12 -2.48 -8.75
C TYR A 83 -1.85 -1.44 -9.59
N GLU A 84 -2.29 -1.84 -10.77
CA GLU A 84 -3.37 -1.15 -11.46
C GLU A 84 -4.70 -1.62 -10.84
N TYR A 85 -5.46 -0.68 -10.30
CA TYR A 85 -6.77 -0.90 -9.70
C TYR A 85 -7.84 -0.18 -10.53
N CYS A 86 -8.90 -0.89 -10.88
CA CYS A 86 -10.03 -0.46 -11.70
C CYS A 86 -9.69 0.18 -13.06
N GLN A 87 -8.42 0.11 -13.49
CA GLN A 87 -7.82 0.80 -14.65
C GLN A 87 -7.55 2.30 -14.48
N GLU A 88 -8.15 2.95 -13.49
CA GLU A 88 -8.02 4.40 -13.25
C GLU A 88 -6.99 4.75 -12.19
N ILE A 89 -6.71 3.85 -11.24
CA ILE A 89 -5.87 4.12 -10.07
C ILE A 89 -4.63 3.22 -10.11
N THR A 90 -3.48 3.81 -9.81
CA THR A 90 -2.28 3.07 -9.43
C THR A 90 -2.15 3.06 -7.90
N PHE A 91 -2.02 1.87 -7.32
CA PHE A 91 -1.68 1.69 -5.92
C PHE A 91 -0.24 1.21 -5.82
N VAL A 92 0.60 1.95 -5.09
CA VAL A 92 1.89 1.43 -4.64
C VAL A 92 1.81 1.11 -3.16
N LEU A 93 1.96 -0.17 -2.83
CA LEU A 93 1.93 -0.69 -1.48
C LEU A 93 3.34 -1.11 -1.06
N GLY A 94 3.91 -0.40 -0.10
CA GLY A 94 5.26 -0.62 0.42
C GLY A 94 5.25 -1.50 1.65
N TYR A 95 6.12 -2.50 1.67
CA TYR A 95 6.23 -3.49 2.72
C TYR A 95 7.64 -3.55 3.30
N ALA A 96 7.72 -3.34 4.60
CA ALA A 96 8.91 -3.60 5.40
C ALA A 96 9.03 -5.10 5.66
N LEU A 97 10.18 -5.70 5.37
CA LEU A 97 10.46 -7.11 5.64
C LEU A 97 10.93 -7.27 7.08
N ARG A 98 10.16 -8.04 7.86
CA ARG A 98 10.49 -8.42 9.24
C ARG A 98 10.83 -9.91 9.29
N ARG A 99 11.48 -10.35 10.38
CA ARG A 99 11.88 -11.77 10.55
C ARG A 99 10.69 -12.73 10.37
N ASP A 100 9.52 -12.36 10.90
CA ASP A 100 8.35 -13.25 10.91
C ASP A 100 7.32 -12.93 9.81
N GLY A 101 7.50 -11.85 9.04
CA GLY A 101 6.49 -11.42 8.09
C GLY A 101 6.78 -10.12 7.37
N VAL A 102 5.71 -9.44 7.01
CA VAL A 102 5.73 -8.14 6.33
C VAL A 102 4.78 -7.20 7.06
N ILE A 103 5.11 -5.91 7.06
CA ILE A 103 4.22 -4.87 7.57
C ILE A 103 4.03 -3.81 6.50
N LEU A 104 2.78 -3.41 6.25
CA LEU A 104 2.46 -2.36 5.29
C LEU A 104 2.92 -1.02 5.87
N HIS A 105 3.98 -0.44 5.31
CA HIS A 105 4.55 0.81 5.83
C HIS A 105 4.17 2.03 5.00
N SER A 106 3.72 1.85 3.75
CA SER A 106 3.31 2.95 2.90
C SER A 106 2.20 2.56 1.91
N ILE A 107 1.25 3.47 1.71
CA ILE A 107 0.12 3.30 0.77
C ILE A 107 0.09 4.56 -0.10
N TRP A 108 0.32 4.40 -1.40
CA TRP A 108 0.39 5.52 -2.35
C TRP A 108 -0.65 5.29 -3.45
N PRO A 109 -1.89 5.76 -3.26
CA PRO A 109 -2.89 5.81 -4.31
C PRO A 109 -2.66 7.04 -5.19
N MET A 110 -2.72 6.88 -6.51
CA MET A 110 -2.65 7.98 -7.47
C MET A 110 -3.49 7.65 -8.70
N ASN A 111 -3.95 8.66 -9.43
CA ASN A 111 -4.52 8.40 -10.75
C ASN A 111 -3.45 7.76 -11.63
N LYS A 112 -3.85 6.87 -12.52
CA LYS A 112 -2.93 6.15 -13.40
C LYS A 112 -2.14 7.09 -14.30
N GLU A 113 -2.76 8.18 -14.73
CA GLU A 113 -2.12 9.20 -15.58
C GLU A 113 -1.07 10.03 -14.82
N ASP A 114 -1.21 10.17 -13.50
CA ASP A 114 -0.29 10.92 -12.65
C ASP A 114 0.91 10.08 -12.19
N ARG A 115 0.98 8.80 -12.60
CA ARG A 115 2.02 7.85 -12.17
C ARG A 115 3.39 8.32 -12.67
N PRO A 116 4.33 8.71 -11.78
CA PRO A 116 5.68 9.05 -12.16
C PRO A 116 6.43 7.84 -12.75
N GLU A 117 7.02 7.99 -13.93
CA GLU A 117 7.78 6.91 -14.58
C GLU A 117 9.03 6.48 -13.78
N ASP A 118 9.61 7.41 -13.02
CA ASP A 118 10.91 7.24 -12.34
C ASP A 118 10.83 6.89 -10.86
N MET A 119 9.64 6.63 -10.30
CA MET A 119 9.46 6.56 -8.84
C MET A 119 10.26 5.44 -8.14
N PHE A 120 10.61 4.36 -8.86
CA PHE A 120 11.30 3.20 -8.29
C PHE A 120 12.34 2.61 -9.23
N GLN A 121 13.26 3.44 -9.72
CA GLN A 121 14.34 2.95 -10.58
C GLN A 121 15.20 1.87 -9.89
N LYS A 122 15.21 0.70 -10.56
CA LYS A 122 16.09 -0.48 -10.43
C LYS A 122 15.90 -1.37 -9.20
N GLU A 123 15.63 -2.63 -9.49
CA GLU A 123 15.75 -3.75 -8.55
C GLU A 123 17.10 -3.68 -7.83
N ALA A 124 17.10 -3.51 -6.51
CA ALA A 124 18.24 -3.93 -5.72
C ALA A 124 18.26 -5.46 -5.76
N ASN A 125 19.27 -6.03 -6.41
CA ASN A 125 19.52 -7.46 -6.33
C ASN A 125 19.87 -7.76 -4.86
N TRP A 126 19.14 -8.68 -4.23
CA TRP A 126 19.30 -9.00 -2.81
C TRP A 126 20.52 -9.89 -2.52
N ASN A 127 21.29 -10.23 -3.56
CA ASN A 127 22.43 -11.15 -3.50
C ASN A 127 23.44 -10.70 -2.45
#